data_AF-A0AAX2ZGQ6-F1
#
_entry.id   AF-A0AAX2ZGQ6-F1
#
_cell.length_a   1.000
_cell.length_b   1.000
_cell.length_c   1.000
_cell.angle_alpha   90.00
_cell.angle_beta   90.00
_cell.angle_gamma   90.00
#
_symmetry.space_group_name_H-M   'P 1'
#
loop_
_entity.id
_entity.type
_entity.pdbx_description
1 polymer ?
#
loop_
_entity_poly.entity_id
_entity_poly.type
_entity_poly.pdbx_seq_one_letter_code
_entity_poly.pdbx_strand_id
1 'polypeptide(L)'
;MITINNYKTTKNNYEIQGSVTNITILKKNGSELIAKIDTQDLEKVQAMGVWFAEWHKDFNSYLVQNITTTKENKKIKSTKRNIQSVILDTASSAPIRHINGDTLDNRKSNLELVDQREKNEYENIDDETIAVILKDRYGKPQAKALVSVKDLDRVINKRYTWVYSKGYNQPRVIAHTPSGKVYMEDVIMKPSEEERVHHINLNPLDNRRKNLENKLK
;
A
#
# COMPACT_ATOMS: atom_id res chain seq x y z
N MET A 1 4.34 -26.76 23.74
CA MET A 1 4.94 -26.53 22.41
C MET A 1 5.36 -25.09 22.31
N ILE A 2 6.67 -24.82 22.29
CA ILE A 2 7.23 -23.46 22.19
C ILE A 2 7.78 -23.33 20.76
N THR A 3 7.06 -22.64 19.87
CA THR A 3 7.62 -22.25 18.57
C THR A 3 8.34 -20.92 18.75
N ILE A 4 9.61 -20.97 19.15
CA ILE A 4 10.49 -19.79 19.09
C ILE A 4 10.92 -19.67 17.63
N ASN A 5 10.32 -18.72 16.90
CA ASN A 5 10.75 -18.35 15.56
C ASN A 5 12.24 -17.97 15.58
N ASN A 6 13.03 -18.54 14.66
CA ASN A 6 14.49 -18.40 14.49
C ASN A 6 15.00 -16.98 14.16
N TYR A 7 14.45 -15.92 14.75
CA TYR A 7 15.15 -14.65 14.84
C TYR A 7 16.09 -14.76 16.03
N LYS A 8 17.35 -15.14 15.80
CA LYS A 8 18.38 -15.06 16.85
C LYS A 8 18.31 -13.64 17.41
N THR A 9 18.11 -13.53 18.72
CA THR A 9 18.00 -12.26 19.46
C THR A 9 19.38 -11.61 19.62
N THR A 10 20.14 -11.53 18.54
CA THR A 10 21.40 -10.81 18.51
C THR A 10 21.08 -9.33 18.45
N LYS A 11 21.60 -8.56 19.39
CA LYS A 11 21.50 -7.10 19.37
C LYS A 11 22.02 -6.57 18.03
N ASN A 12 21.31 -5.63 17.41
CA ASN A 12 21.80 -5.03 16.17
C ASN A 12 23.08 -4.24 16.41
N ASN A 13 23.94 -4.23 15.39
CA ASN A 13 25.07 -3.32 15.32
C ASN A 13 24.62 -1.99 14.72
N TYR A 14 25.14 -0.88 15.26
CA TYR A 14 24.82 0.48 14.82
C TYR A 14 26.12 1.23 14.53
N GLU A 15 26.25 1.77 13.34
CA GLU A 15 27.43 2.55 12.91
C GLU A 15 26.97 3.96 12.53
N ILE A 16 27.43 4.97 13.28
CA ILE A 16 27.09 6.37 13.03
C ILE A 16 28.07 6.96 12.02
N GLN A 17 27.53 7.52 10.94
CA GLN A 17 28.27 8.19 9.87
C GLN A 17 27.68 9.59 9.65
N GLY A 18 28.07 10.53 10.51
CA GLY A 18 27.55 11.90 10.49
C GLY A 18 26.07 11.96 10.86
N SER A 19 25.23 12.39 9.92
CA SER A 19 23.77 12.49 10.12
C SER A 19 23.00 11.18 9.81
N VAL A 20 23.69 10.13 9.36
CA VAL A 20 23.10 8.85 9.02
C VAL A 20 23.64 7.77 9.94
N THR A 21 22.76 6.90 10.43
CA THR A 21 23.16 5.69 11.15
C THR A 21 22.83 4.45 10.33
N ASN A 22 23.83 3.61 10.11
CA ASN A 22 23.68 2.28 9.50
C ASN A 22 23.36 1.25 10.58
N ILE A 23 22.41 0.35 10.30
CA ILE A 23 21.98 -0.72 11.20
C ILE A 23 22.22 -2.06 10.49
N THR A 24 23.04 -2.92 11.07
CA THR A 24 23.18 -4.30 10.62
C THR A 24 21.99 -5.11 11.11
N ILE A 25 21.19 -5.64 10.18
CA ILE A 25 20.01 -6.45 10.45
C ILE A 25 20.15 -7.83 9.79
N LEU A 26 19.55 -8.84 10.41
CA LEU A 26 19.62 -10.22 9.92
C LEU A 26 18.34 -10.62 9.18
N LYS A 27 18.50 -11.31 8.05
CA LYS A 27 17.42 -12.07 7.41
C LYS A 27 17.15 -13.37 8.18
N LYS A 28 16.03 -14.04 7.88
CA LYS A 28 15.67 -15.35 8.45
C LYS A 28 16.77 -16.42 8.29
N ASN A 29 17.55 -16.37 7.21
CA ASN A 29 18.66 -17.30 6.96
C ASN A 29 19.99 -16.89 7.64
N GLY A 30 19.98 -15.81 8.42
CA GLY A 30 21.16 -15.29 9.12
C GLY A 30 22.08 -14.40 8.29
N SER A 31 21.87 -14.25 6.98
CA SER A 31 22.66 -13.30 6.20
C SER A 31 22.25 -11.86 6.46
N GLU A 32 23.24 -10.96 6.42
CA GLU A 32 23.11 -9.57 6.85
C GLU A 32 22.55 -8.67 5.74
N LEU A 33 21.93 -7.57 6.16
CA LEU A 33 21.58 -6.41 5.36
C LEU A 33 21.91 -5.15 6.17
N ILE A 34 22.12 -4.04 5.47
CA ILE A 34 22.32 -2.72 6.10
C ILE A 34 21.09 -1.86 5.84
N ALA A 35 20.46 -1.40 6.91
CA ALA A 35 19.42 -0.37 6.86
C ALA A 35 19.98 0.99 7.28
N LYS A 36 19.40 2.08 6.78
CA LYS A 36 19.79 3.45 7.10
C LYS A 36 18.67 4.16 7.83
N ILE A 37 19.01 4.99 8.80
CA ILE A 37 18.11 5.93 9.49
C ILE A 37 18.80 7.27 9.65
N ASP A 38 18.05 8.33 9.94
CA ASP A 38 18.67 9.55 10.44
C ASP A 38 19.22 9.30 11.85
N THR A 39 20.41 9.80 12.15
CA THR A 39 21.06 9.59 13.45
C THR A 39 20.23 10.13 14.61
N GLN A 40 19.45 11.19 14.40
CA GLN A 40 18.53 11.74 15.39
C GLN A 40 17.44 10.75 15.85
N ASP A 41 17.11 9.74 15.04
CA ASP A 41 16.10 8.72 15.37
C ASP A 41 16.70 7.48 16.05
N LEU A 42 18.03 7.45 16.26
CA LEU A 42 18.75 6.29 16.79
C LEU A 42 18.24 5.82 18.15
N GLU A 43 18.08 6.73 19.11
CA GLU A 43 17.64 6.39 20.47
C GLU A 43 16.25 5.75 20.45
N LYS A 44 15.32 6.36 19.68
CA LYS A 44 13.96 5.84 19.47
C LYS A 44 13.96 4.45 18.84
N VAL A 45 14.83 4.23 17.84
CA VAL A 45 14.96 2.93 17.15
C VAL A 45 15.54 1.87 18.09
N GLN A 46 16.56 2.20 18.89
CA GLN A 46 17.16 1.29 19.87
C GLN A 46 16.21 0.91 21.00
N ALA A 47 15.36 1.84 21.46
CA ALA A 47 14.38 1.61 22.51
C ALA A 47 13.36 0.51 22.16
N MET A 48 13.13 0.24 20.87
CA MET A 48 12.26 -0.84 20.40
C MET A 48 12.89 -2.24 20.51
N GLY A 49 14.20 -2.34 20.75
CA GLY A 49 14.93 -3.60 20.85
C GLY A 49 15.52 -4.07 19.52
N VAL A 50 15.35 -5.35 19.20
CA VAL A 50 16.03 -6.00 18.05
C VAL A 50 15.21 -5.88 16.77
N TRP A 51 15.86 -5.43 15.70
CA TRP A 51 15.35 -5.32 14.34
C TRP A 51 15.86 -6.45 13.46
N PHE A 52 15.04 -6.89 12.51
CA PHE A 52 15.37 -7.93 11.54
C PHE A 52 14.77 -7.61 10.17
N ALA A 53 15.33 -8.23 9.13
CA ALA A 53 14.84 -8.10 7.77
C ALA A 53 13.79 -9.19 7.46
N GLU A 54 12.62 -8.77 7.02
CA GLU A 54 11.55 -9.66 6.59
C GLU A 54 11.14 -9.37 5.14
N TRP A 55 11.05 -10.41 4.32
CA TRP A 55 10.63 -10.27 2.94
C TRP A 55 9.18 -9.79 2.84
N HIS A 56 8.94 -8.78 2.01
CA HIS A 56 7.63 -8.19 1.80
C HIS A 56 7.25 -8.21 0.32
N LYS A 57 6.23 -9.02 -0.02
CA LYS A 57 5.80 -9.26 -1.40
C LYS A 57 5.42 -8.01 -2.18
N ASP A 58 4.74 -7.04 -1.54
CA ASP A 58 4.23 -5.86 -2.25
C ASP A 58 5.37 -4.92 -2.69
N PHE A 59 6.47 -4.90 -1.92
CA PHE A 59 7.67 -4.14 -2.25
C PHE A 59 8.67 -4.95 -3.07
N ASN A 60 8.48 -6.27 -3.17
CA ASN A 60 9.47 -7.20 -3.72
C ASN A 60 10.87 -6.98 -3.11
N SER A 61 10.91 -6.72 -1.80
CA SER A 61 12.12 -6.33 -1.07
C SER A 61 11.98 -6.71 0.41
N TYR A 62 13.04 -6.49 1.19
CA TYR A 62 13.02 -6.66 2.64
C TYR A 62 12.60 -5.37 3.35
N LEU A 63 11.71 -5.50 4.33
CA LEU A 63 11.40 -4.44 5.29
C LEU A 63 12.09 -4.71 6.63
N VAL A 64 12.39 -3.64 7.35
CA VAL A 64 12.97 -3.70 8.69
C VAL A 64 11.84 -3.77 9.73
N GLN A 65 11.81 -4.87 10.48
CA GLN A 65 10.73 -5.20 11.41
C GLN A 65 11.27 -5.49 12.81
N ASN A 66 10.42 -5.29 13.82
CA ASN A 66 10.63 -5.65 15.21
C ASN A 66 9.39 -6.41 15.71
N ILE A 67 9.59 -7.32 16.66
CA ILE A 67 8.49 -7.99 17.37
C ILE A 67 8.64 -7.67 18.86
N THR A 68 7.68 -6.95 19.41
CA THR A 68 7.58 -6.67 20.84
C THR A 68 6.57 -7.62 21.45
N THR A 69 6.87 -8.16 22.63
CA THR A 69 5.97 -9.08 23.34
C THR A 69 5.53 -8.45 24.65
N THR A 70 4.22 -8.30 24.85
CA THR A 70 3.64 -7.84 26.11
C THR A 70 2.86 -8.96 26.77
N LYS A 71 2.84 -8.98 28.11
CA LYS A 71 2.01 -9.89 28.91
C LYS A 71 0.82 -9.11 29.44
N GLU A 72 -0.38 -9.43 28.97
CA GLU A 72 -1.64 -8.94 29.52
C GLU A 72 -2.48 -10.14 29.97
N ASN A 73 -2.98 -10.13 31.21
CA ASN A 73 -3.90 -11.14 31.73
C ASN A 73 -3.46 -12.60 31.49
N LYS A 74 -2.20 -12.92 31.78
CA LYS A 74 -1.56 -14.24 31.55
C LYS A 74 -1.51 -14.70 30.08
N LYS A 75 -1.94 -13.88 29.12
CA LYS A 75 -1.79 -14.11 27.68
C LYS A 75 -0.60 -13.31 27.15
N ILE A 76 0.19 -13.96 26.31
CA ILE A 76 1.32 -13.33 25.61
C ILE A 76 0.77 -12.73 24.32
N LYS A 77 0.91 -11.42 24.15
CA LYS A 77 0.56 -10.70 22.92
C LYS A 77 1.83 -10.24 22.23
N SER A 78 2.07 -10.73 21.04
CA SER A 78 3.17 -10.24 20.19
C SER A 78 2.64 -9.21 19.20
N THR A 79 3.30 -8.06 19.15
CA THR A 79 2.99 -6.97 18.22
C THR A 79 4.18 -6.77 17.29
N LYS A 80 3.93 -6.80 15.99
CA LYS A 80 4.95 -6.49 14.97
C LYS A 80 4.93 -5.00 14.64
N ARG A 81 6.11 -4.41 14.55
CA ARG A 81 6.33 -2.99 14.19
C ARG A 81 7.33 -2.90 13.04
N ASN A 82 7.11 -1.98 12.12
CA ASN A 82 8.07 -1.66 11.05
C ASN A 82 8.83 -0.38 11.41
N ILE A 83 10.09 -0.27 10.98
CA ILE A 83 10.96 0.83 11.41
C ILE A 83 10.46 2.20 10.93
N GLN A 84 9.96 2.25 9.69
CA GLN A 84 9.37 3.45 9.07
C GLN A 84 8.21 4.05 9.89
N SER A 85 7.30 3.21 10.44
CA SER A 85 6.21 3.71 11.30
C SER A 85 6.70 4.21 12.65
N VAL A 86 7.77 3.63 13.19
CA VAL A 86 8.41 4.12 14.42
C VAL A 86 9.10 5.45 14.15
N ILE A 87 9.80 5.60 13.03
CA ILE A 87 10.49 6.84 12.66
C ILE A 87 9.49 7.99 12.43
N LEU A 88 8.35 7.71 11.80
CA LEU A 88 7.30 8.69 11.55
C LEU A 88 6.22 8.79 12.65
N ASP A 89 6.41 8.10 13.78
CA ASP A 89 5.49 8.10 14.94
C ASP A 89 4.02 7.85 14.55
N THR A 90 3.80 6.84 13.71
CA THR A 90 2.48 6.49 13.18
C THR A 90 2.14 5.01 13.41
N ALA A 91 0.92 4.61 13.05
CA ALA A 91 0.49 3.23 13.15
C ALA A 91 1.30 2.31 12.21
N SER A 92 1.54 1.06 12.60
CA SER A 92 2.23 0.09 11.75
C SER A 92 1.47 -0.24 10.46
N SER A 93 0.17 0.03 10.43
CA SER A 93 -0.70 -0.10 9.26
C SER A 93 -0.71 1.15 8.37
N ALA A 94 -0.01 2.24 8.73
CA ALA A 94 0.01 3.45 7.92
C ALA A 94 0.65 3.19 6.55
N PRO A 95 0.11 3.74 5.46
CA PRO A 95 0.65 3.58 4.12
C PRO A 95 1.88 4.46 3.93
N ILE A 96 3.04 3.93 4.30
CA ILE A 96 4.33 4.63 4.11
C ILE A 96 5.03 4.06 2.90
N ARG A 97 5.52 4.92 2.02
CA ARG A 97 6.37 4.53 0.88
C ARG A 97 7.79 5.11 1.02
N HIS A 98 8.74 4.41 0.40
CA HIS A 98 10.12 4.87 0.22
C HIS A 98 10.24 5.60 -1.12
N ILE A 99 10.60 6.88 -1.10
CA ILE A 99 10.62 7.76 -2.28
C ILE A 99 11.61 7.24 -3.33
N ASN A 100 12.79 6.80 -2.90
CA ASN A 100 13.83 6.25 -3.78
C ASN A 100 13.64 4.76 -4.13
N GLY A 101 12.59 4.11 -3.62
CA GLY A 101 12.34 2.67 -3.81
C GLY A 101 13.22 1.72 -3.00
N ASP A 102 14.25 2.21 -2.29
CA ASP A 102 15.08 1.43 -1.37
C ASP A 102 14.40 1.32 0.00
N THR A 103 13.83 0.15 0.27
CA THR A 103 13.11 -0.13 1.53
C THR A 103 14.01 -0.25 2.76
N LEU A 104 15.34 -0.31 2.56
CA LEU A 104 16.32 -0.31 3.65
C LEU A 104 16.76 1.12 4.00
N ASP A 105 16.49 2.12 3.15
CA ASP A 105 16.75 3.52 3.44
C ASP A 105 15.58 4.18 4.17
N ASN A 106 15.57 4.09 5.50
CA ASN A 106 14.49 4.55 6.35
C ASN A 106 14.72 5.95 6.93
N ARG A 107 15.58 6.76 6.29
CA ARG A 107 15.72 8.20 6.62
C ARG A 107 14.40 8.93 6.35
N LYS A 108 14.03 9.89 7.20
CA LYS A 108 12.78 10.67 7.08
C LYS A 108 12.64 11.34 5.72
N SER A 109 13.74 11.84 5.16
CA SER A 109 13.76 12.45 3.82
C SER A 109 13.39 11.48 2.70
N ASN A 110 13.39 10.17 2.96
CA ASN A 110 13.02 9.12 2.01
C ASN A 110 11.65 8.49 2.33
N LEU A 111 10.98 8.86 3.42
CA LEU A 111 9.72 8.26 3.83
C LEU A 111 8.56 9.25 3.62
N GLU A 112 7.47 8.74 3.05
CA GLU A 112 6.27 9.55 2.81
C GLU A 112 5.00 8.79 3.22
N LEU A 113 4.10 9.47 3.94
CA LEU A 113 2.75 8.99 4.20
C LEU A 113 1.87 9.26 2.97
N VAL A 114 1.34 8.19 2.37
CA VAL A 114 0.50 8.27 1.18
C VAL A 114 -0.93 8.63 1.57
N ASP A 115 -1.47 9.71 1.00
CA ASP A 115 -2.89 10.05 1.13
C ASP A 115 -3.74 9.16 0.22
N GLN A 116 -4.41 8.18 0.82
CA GLN A 116 -5.28 7.24 0.10
C GLN A 116 -6.62 7.86 -0.34
N ARG A 117 -6.90 9.11 0.02
CA ARG A 117 -8.11 9.85 -0.37
C ARG A 117 -7.84 10.89 -1.45
N GLU A 118 -6.59 10.99 -1.91
CA GLU A 118 -6.28 11.83 -3.05
C GLU A 118 -7.06 11.33 -4.28
N LYS A 119 -7.56 12.27 -5.08
CA LYS A 119 -8.23 11.93 -6.34
C LYS A 119 -7.24 11.23 -7.27
N ASN A 120 -7.71 10.28 -8.08
CA ASN A 120 -6.84 9.62 -9.03
C ASN A 120 -6.25 10.62 -10.04
N GLU A 121 -4.99 10.39 -10.41
CA GLU A 121 -4.40 10.96 -11.62
C GLU A 121 -4.98 10.26 -12.85
N TYR A 122 -4.93 10.95 -13.99
CA TYR A 122 -5.36 10.41 -15.27
C TYR A 122 -4.50 10.96 -16.41
N GLU A 123 -4.52 10.25 -17.53
CA GLU A 123 -3.89 10.66 -18.79
C GLU A 123 -4.97 10.85 -19.87
N ASN A 124 -4.84 11.87 -20.71
CA ASN A 124 -5.67 11.99 -21.91
C ASN A 124 -5.12 11.04 -22.98
N ILE A 125 -5.95 10.16 -23.51
CA ILE A 125 -5.56 9.21 -24.57
C ILE A 125 -5.93 9.77 -25.95
N ASP A 126 -7.15 10.28 -26.07
CA ASP A 126 -7.71 10.94 -27.25
C ASP A 126 -8.85 11.90 -26.82
N ASP A 127 -9.50 12.55 -27.79
CA ASP A 127 -10.59 13.50 -27.53
C ASP A 127 -11.83 12.89 -26.85
N GLU A 128 -11.97 11.57 -26.85
CA GLU A 128 -13.11 10.86 -26.26
C GLU A 128 -12.73 10.04 -25.01
N THR A 129 -11.45 9.79 -24.77
CA THR A 129 -10.97 8.79 -23.81
C THR A 129 -9.88 9.32 -22.88
N ILE A 130 -10.07 9.06 -21.59
CA ILE A 130 -9.03 9.18 -20.56
C ILE A 130 -8.63 7.82 -20.02
N ALA A 131 -7.42 7.72 -19.47
CA ALA A 131 -6.96 6.58 -18.69
C ALA A 131 -6.77 7.00 -17.23
N VAL A 132 -7.66 6.52 -16.35
CA VAL A 132 -7.55 6.73 -14.89
C VAL A 132 -6.46 5.81 -14.34
N ILE A 133 -5.48 6.36 -13.62
CA ILE A 133 -4.38 5.61 -13.03
C ILE A 133 -4.84 4.99 -11.71
N LEU A 134 -4.86 3.66 -11.65
CA LEU A 134 -5.23 2.90 -10.46
C LEU A 134 -3.97 2.55 -9.68
N LYS A 135 -3.80 3.17 -8.50
CA LYS A 135 -2.65 2.96 -7.63
C LYS A 135 -2.98 1.96 -6.52
N ASP A 136 -1.97 1.28 -6.00
CA ASP A 136 -2.10 0.53 -4.76
C ASP A 136 -2.08 1.45 -3.53
N ARG A 137 -2.16 0.84 -2.34
CA ARG A 137 -2.17 1.54 -1.06
C ARG A 137 -0.91 2.36 -0.76
N TYR A 138 0.18 2.15 -1.50
CA TYR A 138 1.47 2.85 -1.38
C TYR A 138 1.69 3.83 -2.54
N GLY A 139 0.67 4.09 -3.37
CA GLY A 139 0.73 5.03 -4.47
C GLY A 139 1.43 4.50 -5.73
N LYS A 140 1.77 3.20 -5.78
CA LYS A 140 2.39 2.60 -6.98
C LYS A 140 1.31 2.28 -8.02
N PRO A 141 1.43 2.74 -9.27
CA PRO A 141 0.50 2.38 -10.33
C PRO A 141 0.43 0.86 -10.55
N GLN A 142 -0.79 0.32 -10.64
CA GLN A 142 -1.07 -1.10 -10.84
C GLN A 142 -1.77 -1.37 -12.17
N ALA A 143 -2.67 -0.49 -12.58
CA ALA A 143 -3.46 -0.62 -13.81
C ALA A 143 -3.98 0.74 -14.28
N LYS A 144 -4.57 0.77 -15.47
CA LYS A 144 -5.29 1.92 -16.01
C LYS A 144 -6.72 1.50 -16.36
N ALA A 145 -7.70 2.33 -16.00
CA ALA A 145 -9.08 2.17 -16.42
C ALA A 145 -9.42 3.20 -17.50
N LEU A 146 -9.93 2.75 -18.65
CA LEU A 146 -10.38 3.66 -19.70
C LEU A 146 -11.76 4.20 -19.35
N VAL A 147 -11.95 5.51 -19.47
CA VAL A 147 -13.24 6.18 -19.21
C VAL A 147 -13.49 7.20 -20.31
N SER A 148 -14.76 7.40 -20.67
CA SER A 148 -15.13 8.45 -21.62
C SER A 148 -14.88 9.84 -21.01
N VAL A 149 -14.35 10.79 -21.79
CA VAL A 149 -14.09 12.17 -21.36
C VAL A 149 -15.36 12.82 -20.76
N LYS A 150 -16.54 12.54 -21.30
CA LYS A 150 -17.83 13.02 -20.79
C LYS A 150 -18.16 12.57 -19.36
N ASP A 151 -17.48 11.54 -18.86
CA ASP A 151 -17.65 11.00 -17.51
C ASP A 151 -16.48 11.38 -16.57
N LEU A 152 -15.53 12.23 -17.01
CA LEU A 152 -14.36 12.67 -16.24
C LEU A 152 -14.73 13.17 -14.83
N ASP A 153 -15.63 14.15 -14.72
CA ASP A 153 -15.97 14.76 -13.42
C ASP A 153 -16.69 13.78 -12.47
N ARG A 154 -17.33 12.75 -13.03
CA ARG A 154 -18.00 11.69 -12.25
C ARG A 154 -16.99 10.71 -11.64
N VAL A 155 -15.87 10.47 -12.32
CA VAL A 155 -14.85 9.52 -11.88
C VAL A 155 -13.67 10.18 -11.17
N ILE A 156 -13.19 11.35 -11.62
CA ILE A 156 -12.07 12.08 -11.02
C ILE A 156 -12.61 13.14 -10.08
N ASN A 157 -12.82 12.77 -8.82
CA ASN A 157 -13.23 13.69 -7.76
C ASN A 157 -12.78 13.20 -6.38
N LYS A 158 -13.05 13.98 -5.33
CA LYS A 158 -12.67 13.63 -3.95
C LYS A 158 -13.60 12.61 -3.30
N ARG A 159 -14.70 12.22 -3.94
CA ARG A 159 -15.66 11.26 -3.39
C ARG A 159 -15.21 9.82 -3.64
N TYR A 160 -14.51 9.59 -4.75
CA TYR A 160 -14.06 8.26 -5.16
C TYR A 160 -12.56 8.27 -5.46
N THR A 161 -11.80 7.49 -4.68
CA THR A 161 -10.44 7.09 -5.03
C THR A 161 -10.50 5.65 -5.54
N TRP A 162 -10.34 5.49 -6.85
CA TRP A 162 -10.45 4.23 -7.56
C TRP A 162 -9.18 3.39 -7.41
N VAL A 163 -9.38 2.11 -7.11
CA VAL A 163 -8.30 1.13 -6.98
C VAL A 163 -8.57 -0.09 -7.83
N TYR A 164 -7.48 -0.72 -8.28
CA TYR A 164 -7.52 -1.99 -8.97
C TYR A 164 -7.73 -3.12 -7.96
N SER A 165 -8.77 -3.93 -8.16
CA SER A 165 -9.03 -5.13 -7.38
C SER A 165 -8.91 -6.36 -8.29
N LYS A 166 -8.04 -7.31 -7.93
CA LYS A 166 -7.79 -8.51 -8.76
C LYS A 166 -9.03 -9.41 -8.95
N GLY A 167 -10.02 -9.35 -8.06
CA GLY A 167 -11.18 -10.24 -8.07
C GLY A 167 -10.79 -11.73 -8.03
N TYR A 168 -11.80 -12.62 -8.01
CA TYR A 168 -11.55 -14.08 -8.12
C TYR A 168 -11.47 -14.52 -9.59
N ASN A 169 -12.40 -14.03 -10.44
CA ASN A 169 -12.48 -14.39 -11.86
C ASN A 169 -11.94 -13.30 -12.79
N GLN A 170 -12.20 -12.04 -12.46
CA GLN A 170 -11.86 -10.90 -13.31
C GLN A 170 -11.50 -9.69 -12.46
N PRO A 171 -10.58 -8.83 -12.95
CA PRO A 171 -10.28 -7.58 -12.27
C PRO A 171 -11.50 -6.68 -12.19
N ARG A 172 -11.50 -5.75 -11.25
CA ARG A 172 -12.55 -4.74 -11.06
C ARG A 172 -11.94 -3.40 -10.67
N VAL A 173 -12.66 -2.34 -10.98
CA VAL A 173 -12.32 -0.98 -10.55
C VAL A 173 -13.30 -0.56 -9.46
N ILE A 174 -12.79 -0.40 -8.25
CA ILE A 174 -13.63 -0.16 -7.06
C ILE A 174 -13.19 1.08 -6.30
N ALA A 175 -14.11 1.69 -5.55
CA ALA A 175 -13.78 2.69 -4.55
C ALA A 175 -14.40 2.28 -3.20
N HIS A 176 -13.67 2.52 -2.11
CA HIS A 176 -14.18 2.33 -0.75
C HIS A 176 -14.77 3.65 -0.25
N THR A 177 -16.06 3.65 0.06
CA THR A 177 -16.77 4.81 0.62
C THR A 177 -17.27 4.49 2.04
N PRO A 178 -17.68 5.50 2.84
CA PRO A 178 -18.30 5.25 4.14
C PRO A 178 -19.55 4.36 4.06
N SER A 179 -20.28 4.40 2.95
CA SER A 179 -21.47 3.57 2.69
C SER A 179 -21.14 2.17 2.16
N GLY A 180 -19.85 1.86 2.00
CA GLY A 180 -19.38 0.60 1.46
C GLY A 180 -18.65 0.74 0.13
N LYS A 181 -18.37 -0.41 -0.48
CA LYS A 181 -17.64 -0.51 -1.75
C LYS A 181 -18.58 -0.19 -2.91
N VAL A 182 -18.11 0.63 -3.85
CA VAL A 182 -18.79 0.94 -5.11
C VAL A 182 -17.92 0.55 -6.31
N TYR A 183 -18.54 0.36 -7.46
CA TYR A 183 -17.89 -0.01 -8.72
C TYR A 183 -17.94 1.17 -9.70
N MET A 184 -16.90 1.32 -10.53
CA MET A 184 -16.78 2.46 -11.46
C MET A 184 -17.89 2.43 -12.50
N GLU A 185 -18.18 1.25 -13.05
CA GLU A 185 -19.22 1.02 -14.03
C GLU A 185 -20.60 1.44 -13.50
N ASP A 186 -20.92 1.16 -12.24
CA ASP A 186 -22.19 1.52 -11.61
C ASP A 186 -22.31 3.03 -11.40
N VAL A 187 -21.20 3.72 -11.07
CA VAL A 187 -21.20 5.18 -10.94
C VAL A 187 -21.43 5.86 -12.30
N ILE A 188 -20.91 5.27 -13.39
CA ILE A 188 -21.05 5.80 -14.75
C ILE A 188 -22.45 5.53 -15.32
N MET A 189 -22.98 4.32 -15.13
CA MET A 189 -24.22 3.86 -15.78
C MET A 189 -25.47 4.01 -14.91
N LYS A 190 -25.32 4.01 -13.58
CA LYS A 190 -26.42 4.08 -12.61
C LYS A 190 -27.52 3.03 -12.88
N PRO A 191 -27.18 1.72 -12.85
CA PRO A 191 -28.17 0.67 -13.05
C PRO A 191 -29.26 0.70 -11.98
N SER A 192 -30.46 0.25 -12.33
CA SER A 192 -31.52 -0.03 -11.35
C SER A 192 -31.19 -1.25 -10.48
N GLU A 193 -32.00 -1.51 -9.45
CA GLU A 193 -31.84 -2.70 -8.61
C GLU A 193 -32.05 -4.02 -9.37
N GLU A 194 -32.74 -3.99 -10.51
CA GLU A 194 -32.99 -5.15 -11.38
C GLU A 194 -31.94 -5.30 -12.48
N GLU A 195 -31.04 -4.33 -12.61
CA GLU A 195 -30.02 -4.28 -13.65
C GLU A 195 -28.61 -4.56 -13.11
N ARG A 196 -27.74 -5.03 -13.99
CA ARG A 196 -26.29 -5.08 -13.81
C ARG A 196 -25.63 -4.40 -15.00
N VAL A 197 -24.53 -3.68 -14.75
CA VAL A 197 -23.71 -3.17 -15.84
C VAL A 197 -22.90 -4.32 -16.44
N HIS A 198 -22.89 -4.39 -17.77
CA HIS A 198 -22.16 -5.36 -18.56
C HIS A 198 -21.15 -4.64 -19.45
N HIS A 199 -19.89 -5.11 -19.42
CA HIS A 199 -18.84 -4.66 -20.33
C HIS A 199 -18.94 -5.42 -21.65
N ILE A 200 -19.26 -4.73 -22.74
CA ILE A 200 -19.52 -5.32 -24.07
C ILE A 200 -18.31 -6.12 -24.57
N ASN A 201 -17.10 -5.56 -24.42
CA ASN A 201 -15.85 -6.24 -24.80
C ASN A 201 -15.29 -7.20 -23.74
N LEU A 202 -16.03 -7.46 -22.64
CA LEU A 202 -15.62 -8.31 -21.52
C LEU A 202 -14.32 -7.85 -20.82
N ASN A 203 -13.91 -6.59 -20.98
CA ASN A 203 -12.79 -5.99 -20.27
C ASN A 203 -13.29 -5.06 -19.16
N PRO A 204 -13.22 -5.47 -17.87
CA PRO A 204 -13.68 -4.65 -16.74
C PRO A 204 -12.88 -3.35 -16.50
N LEU A 205 -11.73 -3.20 -17.15
CA LEU A 205 -10.94 -1.97 -17.09
C LEU A 205 -11.36 -0.97 -18.19
N ASP A 206 -12.18 -1.37 -19.15
CA ASP A 206 -12.71 -0.47 -20.19
C ASP A 206 -14.10 0.04 -19.81
N ASN A 207 -14.12 1.11 -19.02
CA ASN A 207 -15.33 1.75 -18.50
C ASN A 207 -15.78 2.94 -19.38
N ARG A 208 -15.38 2.96 -20.65
CA ARG A 208 -15.93 3.93 -21.61
C ARG A 208 -17.41 3.63 -21.80
N ARG A 209 -18.25 4.67 -21.86
CA ARG A 209 -19.72 4.51 -21.95
C ARG A 209 -20.15 3.67 -23.16
N LYS A 210 -19.45 3.78 -24.29
CA LYS A 210 -19.68 2.97 -25.50
C LYS A 210 -19.43 1.47 -25.32
N ASN A 211 -18.76 1.09 -24.24
CA ASN A 211 -18.46 -0.29 -23.87
C ASN A 211 -19.32 -0.80 -22.70
N LEU A 212 -20.23 0.01 -22.16
CA LEU A 212 -21.07 -0.35 -21.02
C LEU A 212 -22.55 -0.37 -21.41
N GLU A 213 -23.27 -1.37 -20.93
CA GLU A 213 -24.72 -1.49 -21.08
C GLU A 213 -25.36 -2.03 -19.80
N ASN A 214 -26.56 -1.56 -19.44
CA ASN A 214 -27.33 -2.17 -18.36
C ASN A 214 -28.10 -3.38 -18.91
N LYS A 215 -28.02 -4.50 -18.20
CA LYS A 215 -28.77 -5.74 -18.49
C LYS A 215 -29.56 -6.17 -17.28
N LEU A 216 -30.74 -6.76 -17.49
CA LEU A 216 -31.45 -7.43 -16.40
C LEU A 216 -30.58 -8.54 -15.77
N LYS A 217 -30.70 -8.67 -14.46
CA LYS A 217 -29.92 -9.62 -13.65
C LYS A 217 -30.20 -11.08 -13.96
#